data_AF-A0A6C2UVB3-F1
#
_entry.id   AF-A0A6C2UVB3-F1
#
_cell.length_a   1.000
_cell.length_b   1.000
_cell.length_c   1.000
_cell.angle_alpha   90.00
_cell.angle_beta   90.00
_cell.angle_gamma   90.00
#
_symmetry.space_group_name_H-M   'P 1'
#
loop_
_entity.id
_entity.type
_entity.pdbx_description
1 polymer ?
#
loop_
_entity_poly.entity_id
_entity_poly.type
_entity_poly.pdbx_seq_one_letter_code
_entity_poly.pdbx_strand_id
1 'polypeptide(L)'
;MRAATRHETPSGNEGIYESFSDMVLCTLIVLITLVVVLALNVVEQLNVYLEPNHFTGGATRPWLYVQAENADYSKTTSDRLALERAVYGDAPFVMVNLFSPSSAHSTTTVKDGQTVSSKAGQSFLGQCDLTAYNFLQLASGIEPGAFPVAGNPTALMLPKFSHKSIQLESNATGGYTASPDNELALKTMALAWPVYGSELFPRRAAGDYMNARTKIYIEVLDTEDEAHRIMIGHSVFTLPQDVENGRLGWLAGFSSGLTEVVYLGTAWNNAAEKTNKRIAFFEENGFDHAADDYRAFSFPTGITTGQEKLLKQAMAARPDVPEEQLKLHVRSAEAQQAISKAIVENGNARAFLPPLLVHREAWNAYIENSTKAEVGTNPPDWLMSEFLEPLGFNQAVVRGLREDA
;
A
#
# COMPACT_ATOMS: atom_id res chain seq x y z
N MET A 1 -69.10 -70.10 10.54
CA MET A 1 -68.02 -70.31 9.54
C MET A 1 -66.73 -69.77 10.13
N ARG A 2 -65.62 -70.48 9.91
CA ARG A 2 -64.31 -70.33 10.55
C ARG A 2 -63.74 -68.91 10.46
N ALA A 3 -63.23 -68.39 11.57
CA ALA A 3 -62.16 -67.40 11.57
C ALA A 3 -60.89 -68.08 12.08
N ALA A 4 -59.94 -68.31 11.16
CA ALA A 4 -58.61 -68.76 11.48
C ALA A 4 -57.69 -67.54 11.59
N THR A 5 -56.94 -67.49 12.67
CA THR A 5 -55.80 -66.63 12.96
C THR A 5 -54.69 -66.76 11.91
N ARG A 6 -54.02 -65.64 11.57
CA ARG A 6 -52.57 -65.64 11.35
C ARG A 6 -51.94 -64.30 11.72
N HIS A 7 -51.05 -64.38 12.71
CA HIS A 7 -49.97 -63.43 12.96
C HIS A 7 -48.94 -63.50 11.83
N GLU A 8 -48.44 -62.34 11.39
CA GLU A 8 -47.03 -62.15 11.02
C GLU A 8 -46.55 -60.79 11.58
N THR A 9 -45.25 -60.74 11.81
CA THR A 9 -44.50 -60.02 12.84
C THR A 9 -44.18 -58.54 12.56
N PRO A 10 -43.87 -57.74 13.61
CA PRO A 10 -43.35 -56.38 13.47
C PRO A 10 -41.83 -56.41 13.24
N SER A 11 -41.37 -55.81 12.15
CA SER A 11 -39.95 -55.46 11.94
C SER A 11 -39.85 -53.97 11.65
N GLY A 12 -39.03 -53.26 12.42
CA GLY A 12 -38.65 -51.88 12.08
C GLY A 12 -38.46 -50.95 13.26
N ASN A 13 -37.75 -51.37 14.30
CA ASN A 13 -37.27 -50.48 15.37
C ASN A 13 -35.99 -49.72 14.96
N GLU A 14 -35.65 -49.70 13.66
CA GLU A 14 -34.41 -49.13 13.12
C GLU A 14 -34.48 -47.60 12.92
N GLY A 15 -35.67 -47.02 12.72
CA GLY A 15 -35.80 -45.58 12.43
C GLY A 15 -35.67 -44.63 13.63
N ILE A 16 -35.78 -45.12 14.87
CA ILE A 16 -35.78 -44.27 16.08
C ILE A 16 -34.35 -44.04 16.60
N TYR A 17 -33.45 -45.02 16.45
CA TYR A 17 -32.06 -44.88 16.89
C TYR A 17 -31.21 -44.06 15.92
N GLU A 18 -31.46 -44.14 14.61
CA GLU A 18 -30.83 -43.25 13.61
C GLU A 18 -31.20 -41.78 13.88
N SER A 19 -32.48 -41.51 14.18
CA SER A 19 -32.99 -40.18 14.52
C SER A 19 -32.34 -39.57 15.78
N PHE A 20 -32.11 -40.37 16.83
CA PHE A 20 -31.52 -39.87 18.07
C PHE A 20 -30.00 -39.67 17.92
N SER A 21 -29.32 -40.58 17.23
CA SER A 21 -27.90 -40.47 16.93
C SER A 21 -27.59 -39.23 16.08
N ASP A 22 -28.42 -38.94 15.06
CA ASP A 22 -28.27 -37.74 14.22
C ASP A 22 -28.48 -36.45 15.01
N MET A 23 -29.45 -36.44 15.94
CA MET A 23 -29.70 -35.27 16.78
C MET A 23 -28.54 -35.01 17.76
N VAL A 24 -27.96 -36.05 18.36
CA VAL A 24 -26.79 -35.93 19.24
C VAL A 24 -25.55 -35.50 18.45
N LEU A 25 -25.33 -36.06 17.26
CA LEU A 25 -24.22 -35.70 16.39
C LEU A 25 -24.31 -34.25 15.92
N CYS A 26 -25.50 -33.80 15.47
CA CYS A 26 -25.75 -32.39 15.12
C CYS A 26 -25.49 -31.46 16.30
N THR A 27 -25.95 -31.81 17.49
CA THR A 27 -25.73 -30.99 18.69
C THR A 27 -24.24 -30.90 19.02
N LEU A 28 -23.51 -32.02 18.92
CA LEU A 28 -22.06 -32.07 19.15
C LEU A 28 -21.30 -31.21 18.12
N ILE A 29 -21.66 -31.31 16.85
CA ILE A 29 -21.04 -30.52 15.76
C ILE A 29 -21.29 -29.03 15.99
N VAL A 30 -22.52 -28.63 16.32
CA VAL A 30 -22.86 -27.23 16.62
C VAL A 30 -22.06 -26.71 17.82
N LEU A 31 -21.91 -27.53 18.86
CA LEU A 31 -21.19 -27.15 20.07
C LEU A 31 -19.68 -27.03 19.84
N ILE A 32 -19.09 -27.95 19.07
CA ILE A 32 -17.68 -27.85 18.62
C ILE A 32 -17.50 -26.60 17.75
N THR A 33 -18.42 -26.33 16.83
CA THR A 33 -18.36 -25.14 15.97
C THR A 33 -18.44 -23.85 16.79
N LEU A 34 -19.34 -23.80 17.79
CA LEU A 34 -19.44 -22.68 18.72
C LEU A 34 -18.15 -22.48 19.54
N VAL A 35 -17.53 -23.56 20.02
CA VAL A 35 -16.27 -23.49 20.77
C VAL A 35 -15.11 -23.03 19.88
N VAL A 36 -15.05 -23.51 18.63
CA VAL A 36 -14.03 -23.07 17.66
C VAL A 36 -14.23 -21.60 17.31
N VAL A 37 -15.47 -21.15 17.09
CA VAL A 37 -15.79 -19.74 16.84
C VAL A 37 -15.44 -18.88 18.07
N LEU A 38 -15.72 -19.36 19.28
CA LEU A 38 -15.35 -18.66 20.52
C LEU A 38 -13.82 -18.57 20.67
N ALA A 39 -13.09 -19.64 20.39
CA ALA A 39 -11.63 -19.67 20.47
C ALA A 39 -10.99 -18.72 19.43
N LEU A 40 -11.51 -18.69 18.20
CA LEU A 40 -11.07 -17.75 17.18
C LEU A 40 -11.35 -16.29 17.59
N ASN A 41 -12.54 -16.03 18.13
CA ASN A 41 -12.94 -14.69 18.60
C ASN A 41 -12.09 -14.23 19.80
N VAL A 42 -11.76 -15.11 20.75
CA VAL A 42 -10.89 -14.79 21.90
C VAL A 42 -9.45 -14.53 21.46
N VAL A 43 -8.92 -15.26 20.48
CA VAL A 43 -7.58 -15.02 19.93
C VAL A 43 -7.52 -13.68 19.18
N GLU A 44 -8.56 -13.33 18.43
CA GLU A 44 -8.67 -12.02 17.79
C GLU A 44 -8.74 -10.89 18.84
N GLN A 45 -9.53 -11.04 19.91
CA GLN A 45 -9.57 -10.06 21.00
C GLN A 45 -8.24 -9.93 21.75
N LEU A 46 -7.54 -11.03 22.04
CA LEU A 46 -6.23 -10.99 22.72
C LEU A 46 -5.17 -10.25 21.90
N ASN A 47 -5.15 -10.40 20.57
CA ASN A 47 -4.24 -9.64 19.71
C ASN A 47 -4.54 -8.14 19.74
N VAL A 48 -5.82 -7.73 19.82
CA VAL A 48 -6.24 -6.33 19.97
C VAL A 48 -5.84 -5.76 21.35
N TYR A 49 -5.88 -6.57 22.42
CA TYR A 49 -5.43 -6.14 23.75
C TYR A 49 -3.91 -6.06 23.91
N LEU A 50 -3.15 -6.80 23.09
CA LEU A 50 -1.68 -6.82 23.15
C LEU A 50 -1.05 -5.67 22.33
N GLU A 51 -1.73 -5.17 21.29
CA GLU A 51 -1.19 -4.17 20.36
C GLU A 51 -2.23 -3.08 20.01
N PRO A 52 -2.49 -2.11 20.92
CA PRO A 52 -3.59 -1.14 20.79
C PRO A 52 -3.47 -0.18 19.60
N ASN A 53 -2.36 -0.19 18.87
CA ASN A 53 -2.06 0.71 17.74
C ASN A 53 -2.15 0.04 16.36
N HIS A 54 -2.68 -1.20 16.28
CA HIS A 54 -2.72 -1.97 15.05
C HIS A 54 -4.15 -2.15 14.51
N PHE A 55 -4.34 -1.85 13.22
CA PHE A 55 -5.64 -1.99 12.55
C PHE A 55 -5.67 -3.06 11.45
N THR A 56 -6.54 -4.08 11.56
CA THR A 56 -6.63 -5.22 10.62
C THR A 56 -7.96 -5.33 9.84
N GLY A 57 -7.91 -5.71 8.55
CA GLY A 57 -9.08 -6.05 7.69
C GLY A 57 -9.45 -7.56 7.69
N GLY A 58 -10.07 -8.13 6.65
CA GLY A 58 -10.51 -9.56 6.62
C GLY A 58 -9.53 -10.61 6.01
N ALA A 59 -9.68 -11.92 6.24
CA ALA A 59 -8.65 -12.97 6.05
C ALA A 59 -7.97 -13.22 4.66
N THR A 60 -8.20 -12.43 3.61
CA THR A 60 -7.56 -12.60 2.28
C THR A 60 -6.23 -11.88 2.18
N ARG A 61 -5.26 -12.36 1.38
CA ARG A 61 -4.00 -11.61 1.14
C ARG A 61 -4.27 -10.19 0.59
N PRO A 62 -3.52 -9.17 1.03
CA PRO A 62 -3.70 -7.81 0.54
C PRO A 62 -3.19 -7.67 -0.90
N TRP A 63 -3.85 -6.80 -1.66
CA TRP A 63 -3.55 -6.52 -3.05
C TRP A 63 -3.14 -5.06 -3.25
N LEU A 64 -1.99 -4.86 -3.88
CA LEU A 64 -1.59 -3.55 -4.39
C LEU A 64 -1.97 -3.46 -5.86
N TYR A 65 -2.98 -2.66 -6.15
CA TYR A 65 -3.43 -2.38 -7.51
C TYR A 65 -2.54 -1.31 -8.11
N VAL A 66 -1.68 -1.74 -9.03
CA VAL A 66 -0.59 -0.93 -9.56
C VAL A 66 -0.42 -1.14 -11.05
N GLN A 67 -0.13 -0.05 -11.74
CA GLN A 67 0.30 -0.02 -13.13
C GLN A 67 1.52 0.91 -13.21
N ALA A 68 2.49 0.57 -14.06
CA ALA A 68 3.58 1.47 -14.39
C ALA A 68 3.70 1.59 -15.90
N GLU A 69 3.99 2.79 -16.40
CA GLU A 69 4.15 3.05 -17.84
C GLU A 69 5.36 3.96 -18.06
N ASN A 70 6.10 3.75 -19.16
CA ASN A 70 7.15 4.66 -19.58
C ASN A 70 6.57 5.75 -20.49
N ALA A 71 6.31 6.93 -19.94
CA ALA A 71 5.75 8.06 -20.66
C ALA A 71 6.83 8.76 -21.50
N ASP A 72 6.47 9.08 -22.74
CA ASP A 72 7.33 9.83 -23.66
C ASP A 72 6.80 11.26 -23.81
N TYR A 73 7.35 12.18 -23.01
CA TYR A 73 6.93 13.59 -23.02
C TYR A 73 7.45 14.35 -24.25
N SER A 74 8.43 13.84 -24.99
CA SER A 74 8.90 14.47 -26.24
C SER A 74 7.78 14.56 -27.29
N LYS A 75 6.82 13.63 -27.23
CA LYS A 75 5.70 13.51 -28.17
C LYS A 75 4.47 14.32 -27.77
N THR A 76 4.46 14.97 -26.61
CA THR A 76 3.30 15.76 -26.19
C THR A 76 3.27 17.14 -26.84
N THR A 77 2.10 17.50 -27.36
CA THR A 77 1.82 18.85 -27.87
C THR A 77 1.00 19.69 -26.89
N SER A 78 0.60 19.12 -25.74
CA SER A 78 -0.24 19.81 -24.76
C SER A 78 0.51 20.92 -24.02
N ASP A 79 0.00 22.15 -24.07
CA ASP A 79 0.57 23.28 -23.31
C ASP A 79 0.48 23.08 -21.80
N ARG A 80 -0.50 22.30 -21.34
CA ARG A 80 -0.63 21.99 -19.91
C ARG A 80 0.54 21.15 -19.39
N LEU A 81 1.16 20.35 -20.27
CA LEU A 81 2.36 19.58 -19.97
C LEU A 81 3.66 20.26 -20.44
N ALA A 82 3.63 21.57 -20.68
CA ALA A 82 4.83 22.29 -21.10
C ALA A 82 5.98 22.13 -20.09
N LEU A 83 5.68 22.02 -18.79
CA LEU A 83 6.68 21.79 -17.75
C LEU A 83 7.31 20.40 -17.87
N GLU A 84 6.50 19.35 -17.91
CA GLU A 84 6.95 17.96 -18.02
C GLU A 84 7.72 17.73 -19.31
N ARG A 85 7.27 18.33 -20.42
CA ARG A 85 8.00 18.31 -21.70
C ARG A 85 9.35 19.01 -21.60
N ALA A 86 9.43 20.16 -20.91
CA ALA A 86 10.67 20.91 -20.76
C ALA A 86 11.69 20.21 -19.84
N VAL A 87 11.19 19.55 -18.79
CA VAL A 87 12.02 18.92 -17.77
C VAL A 87 12.40 17.49 -18.17
N TYR A 88 11.46 16.69 -18.67
CA TYR A 88 11.66 15.26 -18.96
C TYR A 88 11.88 14.96 -20.43
N GLY A 89 11.19 15.64 -21.35
CA GLY A 89 11.42 15.54 -22.81
C GLY A 89 11.68 14.11 -23.31
N ASP A 90 12.92 13.85 -23.73
CA ASP A 90 13.38 12.56 -24.28
C ASP A 90 13.90 11.56 -23.23
N ALA A 91 13.99 11.97 -21.95
CA ALA A 91 14.46 11.09 -20.89
C ALA A 91 13.39 10.04 -20.54
N PRO A 92 13.78 8.80 -20.17
CA PRO A 92 12.84 7.81 -19.65
C PRO A 92 12.06 8.39 -18.47
N PHE A 93 10.75 8.19 -18.47
CA PHE A 93 9.88 8.64 -17.39
C PHE A 93 8.91 7.54 -17.00
N VAL A 94 9.16 6.89 -15.86
CA VAL A 94 8.25 5.88 -15.34
C VAL A 94 7.19 6.57 -14.48
N MET A 95 5.95 6.51 -14.96
CA MET A 95 4.76 6.89 -14.22
C MET A 95 4.20 5.65 -13.52
N VAL A 96 3.75 5.80 -12.27
CA VAL A 96 3.12 4.76 -11.48
C VAL A 96 1.70 5.19 -11.15
N ASN A 97 0.71 4.40 -11.54
CA ASN A 97 -0.68 4.61 -11.22
C ASN A 97 -1.09 3.61 -10.14
N LEU A 98 -1.56 4.13 -9.00
CA LEU A 98 -2.23 3.35 -7.97
C LEU A 98 -3.74 3.56 -8.10
N PHE A 99 -4.50 2.47 -8.10
CA PHE A 99 -5.94 2.52 -8.32
C PHE A 99 -6.69 1.67 -7.31
N SER A 100 -7.96 1.99 -7.08
CA SER A 100 -8.80 1.23 -6.16
C SER A 100 -9.23 -0.13 -6.76
N PRO A 101 -9.59 -1.12 -5.94
CA PRO A 101 -10.25 -2.34 -6.40
C PRO A 101 -11.50 -2.06 -7.24
N SER A 102 -12.28 -1.04 -6.86
CA SER A 102 -13.51 -0.62 -7.56
C SER A 102 -13.24 -0.04 -8.95
N SER A 103 -12.06 0.53 -9.18
CA SER A 103 -11.64 1.06 -10.49
C SER A 103 -10.83 0.08 -11.32
N ALA A 104 -10.49 -1.10 -10.79
CA ALA A 104 -9.71 -2.13 -11.49
C ALA A 104 -10.37 -2.68 -12.78
N HIS A 105 -11.68 -2.49 -12.93
CA HIS A 105 -12.45 -2.87 -14.14
C HIS A 105 -12.62 -1.72 -15.15
N SER A 106 -12.21 -0.51 -14.81
CA SER A 106 -12.27 0.64 -15.72
C SER A 106 -11.15 0.54 -16.77
N THR A 107 -11.38 0.97 -18.01
CA THR A 107 -10.40 0.85 -19.10
C THR A 107 -9.65 2.18 -19.28
N THR A 108 -8.32 2.20 -19.17
CA THR A 108 -7.48 3.43 -19.17
C THR A 108 -6.44 3.42 -20.30
N THR A 109 -5.95 4.59 -20.68
CA THR A 109 -4.81 4.79 -21.60
C THR A 109 -4.06 6.05 -21.18
N VAL A 110 -2.77 6.19 -21.53
CA VAL A 110 -2.06 7.45 -21.35
C VAL A 110 -2.19 8.30 -22.61
N LYS A 111 -2.78 9.48 -22.45
CA LYS A 111 -2.89 10.48 -23.53
C LYS A 111 -2.43 11.82 -22.99
N ASP A 112 -1.48 12.42 -23.70
CA ASP A 112 -0.85 13.67 -23.26
C ASP A 112 -0.37 13.55 -21.81
N GLY A 113 0.49 12.56 -21.55
CA GLY A 113 1.17 12.35 -20.26
C GLY A 113 0.27 12.22 -19.03
N GLN A 114 -1.00 11.87 -19.22
CA GLN A 114 -1.95 11.58 -18.18
C GLN A 114 -2.70 10.28 -18.43
N THR A 115 -3.04 9.59 -17.35
CA THR A 115 -3.97 8.47 -17.38
C THR A 115 -5.38 8.99 -17.68
N VAL A 116 -5.99 8.56 -18.78
CA VAL A 116 -7.35 8.92 -19.20
C VAL A 116 -8.22 7.70 -19.45
N SER A 117 -9.54 7.90 -19.52
CA SER A 117 -10.48 6.82 -19.85
C SER A 117 -10.34 6.46 -21.30
N SER A 118 -10.36 5.17 -21.58
CA SER A 118 -10.66 4.69 -22.94
C SER A 118 -12.16 4.60 -23.22
N LYS A 119 -13.04 4.79 -22.22
CA LYS A 119 -14.51 4.83 -22.38
C LYS A 119 -15.08 6.23 -22.10
N ALA A 120 -15.77 6.79 -23.09
CA ALA A 120 -16.41 8.12 -22.97
C ALA A 120 -17.43 8.15 -21.81
N GLY A 121 -17.41 9.23 -21.02
CA GLY A 121 -18.34 9.44 -19.90
C GLY A 121 -17.95 8.78 -18.57
N GLN A 122 -16.79 8.10 -18.49
CA GLN A 122 -16.24 7.64 -17.21
C GLN A 122 -15.20 8.65 -16.68
N SER A 123 -15.28 8.97 -15.39
CA SER A 123 -14.33 9.81 -14.65
C SER A 123 -13.49 8.95 -13.70
N PHE A 124 -12.20 9.26 -13.54
CA PHE A 124 -11.27 8.60 -12.60
C PHE A 124 -11.02 9.46 -11.38
N LEU A 125 -12.08 10.05 -10.83
CA LEU A 125 -12.01 10.56 -9.46
C LEU A 125 -11.62 9.37 -8.57
N GLY A 126 -10.35 9.35 -8.11
CA GLY A 126 -9.80 8.33 -7.23
C GLY A 126 -8.63 7.48 -7.75
N GLN A 127 -7.91 7.93 -8.78
CA GLN A 127 -6.58 7.39 -9.11
C GLN A 127 -5.47 8.25 -8.51
N CYS A 128 -4.40 7.60 -8.03
CA CYS A 128 -3.19 8.27 -7.59
C CYS A 128 -2.10 8.08 -8.65
N ASP A 129 -1.96 9.07 -9.53
CA ASP A 129 -0.84 9.15 -10.47
C ASP A 129 0.39 9.70 -9.76
N LEU A 130 1.45 8.90 -9.73
CA LEU A 130 2.71 9.22 -9.09
C LEU A 130 3.85 9.12 -10.11
N THR A 131 4.88 9.93 -9.92
CA THR A 131 6.18 9.62 -10.50
C THR A 131 6.75 8.37 -9.81
N ALA A 132 7.61 7.60 -10.46
CA ALA A 132 8.29 6.47 -9.82
C ALA A 132 9.00 6.89 -8.52
N TYR A 133 9.63 8.05 -8.48
CA TYR A 133 10.25 8.57 -7.27
C TYR A 133 9.24 8.86 -6.15
N ASN A 134 8.10 9.47 -6.45
CA ASN A 134 7.05 9.71 -5.45
C ASN A 134 6.43 8.39 -4.96
N PHE A 135 6.30 7.40 -5.85
CA PHE A 135 5.91 6.06 -5.43
C PHE A 135 6.92 5.45 -4.46
N LEU A 136 8.23 5.56 -4.72
CA LEU A 136 9.27 5.06 -3.80
C LEU A 136 9.24 5.79 -2.45
N GLN A 137 8.95 7.09 -2.46
CA GLN A 137 8.76 7.89 -1.24
C GLN A 137 7.59 7.37 -0.40
N LEU A 138 6.45 7.09 -1.04
CA LEU A 138 5.28 6.46 -0.40
C LEU A 138 5.60 5.04 0.09
N ALA A 139 6.17 4.21 -0.77
CA ALA A 139 6.42 2.80 -0.54
C ALA A 139 7.38 2.53 0.63
N SER A 140 8.22 3.52 0.98
CA SER A 140 9.08 3.44 2.18
C SER A 140 8.30 3.31 3.50
N GLY A 141 7.05 3.77 3.54
CA GLY A 141 6.15 3.62 4.69
C GLY A 141 5.33 2.34 4.70
N ILE A 142 5.57 1.42 3.76
CA ILE A 142 4.81 0.19 3.62
C ILE A 142 5.78 -0.98 3.67
N GLU A 143 5.46 -1.97 4.51
CA GLU A 143 6.13 -3.25 4.53
C GLU A 143 5.22 -4.30 3.89
N PRO A 144 5.62 -4.96 2.79
CA PRO A 144 4.75 -5.87 2.07
C PRO A 144 4.44 -7.14 2.85
N GLY A 145 5.20 -7.43 3.91
CA GLY A 145 5.26 -8.72 4.58
C GLY A 145 5.91 -9.79 3.69
N ALA A 146 6.56 -10.76 4.30
CA ALA A 146 7.13 -11.89 3.57
C ALA A 146 7.03 -13.18 4.38
N PHE A 147 6.95 -14.30 3.68
CA PHE A 147 6.95 -15.65 4.25
C PHE A 147 7.82 -16.58 3.38
N PRO A 148 8.44 -17.61 3.97
CA PRO A 148 9.32 -18.50 3.22
C PRO A 148 8.51 -19.46 2.33
N VAL A 149 8.90 -19.58 1.07
CA VAL A 149 8.41 -20.61 0.14
C VAL A 149 9.61 -21.23 -0.57
N ALA A 150 9.79 -22.55 -0.44
CA ALA A 150 10.90 -23.28 -1.06
C ALA A 150 12.29 -22.66 -0.78
N GLY A 151 12.48 -22.08 0.42
CA GLY A 151 13.73 -21.44 0.82
C GLY A 151 13.89 -19.98 0.40
N ASN A 152 12.95 -19.41 -0.35
CA ASN A 152 12.97 -18.01 -0.79
C ASN A 152 11.93 -17.16 -0.05
N PRO A 153 12.26 -15.90 0.30
CA PRO A 153 11.26 -14.97 0.82
C PRO A 153 10.24 -14.65 -0.28
N THR A 154 8.96 -14.83 0.03
CA THR A 154 7.84 -14.54 -0.87
C THR A 154 6.99 -13.44 -0.27
N ALA A 155 6.64 -12.44 -1.06
CA ALA A 155 5.84 -11.31 -0.60
C ALA A 155 4.45 -11.78 -0.15
N LEU A 156 3.92 -11.24 0.95
CA LEU A 156 2.53 -11.44 1.37
C LEU A 156 1.58 -10.58 0.53
N MET A 157 1.86 -9.29 0.42
CA MET A 157 1.16 -8.39 -0.47
C MET A 157 1.36 -8.82 -1.93
N LEU A 158 0.27 -8.92 -2.69
CA LEU A 158 0.31 -9.29 -4.10
C LEU A 158 0.10 -8.07 -5.00
N PRO A 159 0.89 -7.90 -6.06
CA PRO A 159 0.55 -6.93 -7.08
C PRO A 159 -0.67 -7.41 -7.86
N LYS A 160 -1.63 -6.52 -8.06
CA LYS A 160 -2.75 -6.71 -8.98
C LYS A 160 -2.55 -5.78 -10.16
N PHE A 161 -1.99 -6.33 -11.23
CA PHE A 161 -1.83 -5.58 -12.46
C PHE A 161 -3.17 -5.39 -13.17
N SER A 162 -3.26 -4.30 -13.91
CA SER A 162 -4.35 -4.04 -14.84
C SER A 162 -4.50 -5.22 -15.81
N HIS A 163 -5.69 -5.83 -15.88
CA HIS A 163 -5.96 -6.93 -16.82
C HIS A 163 -5.92 -6.52 -18.30
N LYS A 164 -5.69 -5.23 -18.58
CA LYS A 164 -5.53 -4.63 -19.92
C LYS A 164 -4.21 -5.03 -20.60
N SER A 165 -3.31 -5.69 -19.85
CA SER A 165 -1.90 -5.86 -20.18
C SER A 165 -1.50 -7.31 -20.46
N ILE A 166 -2.45 -8.18 -20.85
CA ILE A 166 -2.13 -9.55 -21.27
C ILE A 166 -2.33 -9.63 -22.80
N GLN A 167 -1.24 -9.63 -23.56
CA GLN A 167 -1.27 -9.84 -25.01
C GLN A 167 -1.14 -11.32 -25.31
N LEU A 168 -2.00 -11.84 -26.19
CA LEU A 168 -1.88 -13.21 -26.68
C LEU A 168 -0.79 -13.24 -27.74
N GLU A 169 0.34 -13.89 -27.46
CA GLU A 169 1.37 -14.17 -28.45
C GLU A 169 1.28 -15.63 -28.88
N SER A 170 0.78 -15.85 -30.08
CA SER A 170 0.53 -17.17 -30.67
C SER A 170 1.77 -18.05 -30.79
N ASN A 171 2.97 -17.48 -30.67
CA ASN A 171 4.24 -18.19 -30.86
C ASN A 171 5.07 -18.38 -29.57
N ALA A 172 4.63 -17.84 -28.42
CA ALA A 172 5.32 -18.02 -27.15
C ALA A 172 4.81 -19.25 -26.40
N THR A 173 5.69 -20.04 -25.79
CA THR A 173 5.30 -21.21 -24.99
C THR A 173 4.60 -20.74 -23.72
N GLY A 174 3.26 -20.84 -23.68
CA GLY A 174 2.42 -20.23 -22.64
C GLY A 174 1.50 -19.11 -23.14
N GLY A 175 1.58 -18.74 -24.42
CA GLY A 175 0.55 -17.99 -25.17
C GLY A 175 0.27 -16.55 -24.73
N TYR A 176 0.84 -16.08 -23.63
CA TYR A 176 0.55 -14.78 -23.05
C TYR A 176 1.83 -14.06 -22.68
N THR A 177 2.04 -12.86 -23.22
CA THR A 177 3.08 -11.93 -22.74
C THR A 177 2.41 -10.83 -21.92
N ALA A 178 3.04 -10.51 -20.78
CA ALA A 178 2.69 -9.33 -20.04
C ALA A 178 3.15 -8.10 -20.85
N SER A 179 2.28 -7.11 -21.03
CA SER A 179 2.67 -5.79 -21.55
C SER A 179 3.89 -5.30 -20.76
N PRO A 180 4.82 -4.54 -21.38
CA PRO A 180 5.97 -3.93 -20.70
C PRO A 180 5.62 -3.25 -19.36
N ASP A 181 4.38 -2.80 -19.22
CA ASP A 181 3.82 -2.15 -18.03
C ASP A 181 3.89 -2.99 -16.74
N ASN A 182 3.72 -4.32 -16.84
CA ASN A 182 3.80 -5.19 -15.66
C ASN A 182 5.25 -5.41 -15.22
N GLU A 183 6.16 -5.54 -16.19
CA GLU A 183 7.59 -5.66 -15.92
C GLU A 183 8.12 -4.38 -15.29
N LEU A 184 7.74 -3.22 -15.81
CA LEU A 184 8.05 -1.91 -15.24
C LEU A 184 7.50 -1.79 -13.81
N ALA A 185 6.26 -2.22 -13.56
CA ALA A 185 5.66 -2.18 -12.24
C ALA A 185 6.44 -3.08 -11.26
N LEU A 186 6.80 -4.31 -11.66
CA LEU A 186 7.60 -5.21 -10.84
C LEU A 186 9.00 -4.67 -10.56
N LYS A 187 9.68 -4.09 -11.55
CA LYS A 187 11.00 -3.45 -11.35
C LYS A 187 10.91 -2.27 -10.39
N THR A 188 9.86 -1.45 -10.53
CA THR A 188 9.61 -0.32 -9.63
C THR A 188 9.33 -0.81 -8.20
N MET A 189 8.51 -1.85 -8.05
CA MET A 189 8.25 -2.48 -6.76
C MET A 189 9.51 -3.14 -6.17
N ALA A 190 10.38 -3.73 -6.99
CA ALA A 190 11.62 -4.37 -6.53
C ALA A 190 12.63 -3.36 -5.97
N LEU A 191 12.62 -2.11 -6.48
CA LEU A 191 13.40 -1.01 -5.88
C LEU A 191 12.88 -0.64 -4.48
N ALA A 192 11.56 -0.64 -4.28
CA ALA A 192 10.95 -0.40 -2.96
C ALA A 192 11.07 -1.61 -2.03
N TRP A 193 10.98 -2.82 -2.56
CA TRP A 193 10.80 -4.06 -1.81
C TRP A 193 11.51 -5.21 -2.53
N PRO A 194 12.73 -5.58 -2.11
CA PRO A 194 13.55 -6.59 -2.79
C PRO A 194 12.88 -7.95 -3.00
N VAL A 195 11.87 -8.27 -2.19
CA VAL A 195 11.07 -9.51 -2.31
C VAL A 195 10.38 -9.65 -3.67
N TYR A 196 10.07 -8.56 -4.37
CA TYR A 196 9.50 -8.61 -5.73
C TYR A 196 10.55 -8.80 -6.84
N GLY A 197 11.84 -8.81 -6.49
CA GLY A 197 12.90 -9.26 -7.39
C GLY A 197 13.00 -10.79 -7.50
N SER A 198 12.22 -11.53 -6.71
CA SER A 198 12.17 -13.00 -6.70
C SER A 198 10.86 -13.52 -7.34
N GLU A 199 10.78 -14.83 -7.57
CA GLU A 199 9.55 -15.47 -8.05
C GLU A 199 8.38 -15.26 -7.08
N LEU A 200 7.22 -14.87 -7.62
CA LEU A 200 6.00 -14.66 -6.85
C LEU A 200 5.13 -15.91 -6.86
N PHE A 201 4.63 -16.29 -5.69
CA PHE A 201 3.68 -17.39 -5.54
C PHE A 201 2.28 -16.84 -5.22
N PRO A 202 1.44 -16.58 -6.23
CA PRO A 202 0.12 -15.96 -6.02
C PRO A 202 -0.88 -16.90 -5.35
N ARG A 203 -0.72 -18.22 -5.49
CA ARG A 203 -1.60 -19.23 -4.90
C ARG A 203 -0.84 -20.00 -3.83
N ARG A 204 -1.25 -19.84 -2.57
CA ARG A 204 -0.67 -20.53 -1.39
C ARG A 204 -1.78 -20.91 -0.42
N ALA A 205 -1.54 -21.92 0.41
CA ALA A 205 -2.48 -22.29 1.46
C ALA A 205 -2.52 -21.17 2.51
N ALA A 206 -3.69 -20.91 3.11
CA ALA A 206 -3.84 -19.88 4.14
C ALA A 206 -2.83 -20.04 5.29
N GLY A 207 -2.62 -21.30 5.71
CA GLY A 207 -1.63 -21.67 6.73
C GLY A 207 -0.20 -21.20 6.44
N ASP A 208 0.20 -21.09 5.17
CA ASP A 208 1.59 -20.77 4.79
C ASP A 208 1.99 -19.33 5.15
N TYR A 209 1.00 -18.44 5.27
CA TYR A 209 1.24 -17.00 5.45
C TYR A 209 0.55 -16.42 6.68
N MET A 210 0.08 -17.27 7.61
CA MET A 210 -0.63 -16.85 8.83
C MET A 210 0.20 -15.93 9.75
N ASN A 211 1.52 -16.01 9.69
CA ASN A 211 2.44 -15.22 10.52
C ASN A 211 3.03 -14.01 9.78
N ALA A 212 2.72 -13.84 8.49
CA ALA A 212 3.16 -12.66 7.75
C ALA A 212 2.11 -11.55 7.88
N ARG A 213 2.58 -10.31 7.94
CA ARG A 213 1.74 -9.11 7.95
C ARG A 213 2.28 -8.08 6.97
N THR A 214 1.37 -7.46 6.23
CA THR A 214 1.63 -6.25 5.46
C THR A 214 1.41 -5.06 6.39
N LYS A 215 2.40 -4.21 6.59
CA LYS A 215 2.29 -3.08 7.52
C LYS A 215 2.27 -1.75 6.78
N ILE A 216 1.42 -0.83 7.21
CA ILE A 216 1.35 0.53 6.69
C ILE A 216 1.62 1.46 7.88
N TYR A 217 2.78 2.09 7.86
CA TYR A 217 3.25 2.96 8.93
C TYR A 217 2.74 4.38 8.73
N ILE A 218 2.09 4.93 9.76
CA ILE A 218 1.45 6.24 9.72
C ILE A 218 1.95 7.12 10.85
N GLU A 219 2.36 8.33 10.48
CA GLU A 219 2.56 9.44 11.41
C GLU A 219 1.49 10.50 11.18
N VAL A 220 1.07 11.18 12.23
CA VAL A 220 0.18 12.35 12.15
C VAL A 220 1.04 13.60 12.18
N LEU A 221 0.74 14.59 11.34
CA LEU A 221 1.45 15.86 11.38
C LEU A 221 0.66 16.85 12.24
N ASP A 222 1.35 17.49 13.16
CA ASP A 222 0.82 18.65 13.87
C ASP A 222 0.98 19.89 12.98
N THR A 223 -0.13 20.55 12.66
CA THR A 223 -0.14 21.68 11.73
C THR A 223 -0.94 22.83 12.28
N GLU A 224 -0.42 24.05 12.12
CA GLU A 224 -1.00 25.28 12.67
C GLU A 224 -2.39 25.63 12.08
N ASP A 225 -2.72 25.10 10.91
CA ASP A 225 -3.96 25.40 10.17
C ASP A 225 -5.12 24.43 10.49
N GLU A 226 -5.02 23.67 11.58
CA GLU A 226 -6.01 22.67 12.05
C GLU A 226 -6.34 21.56 11.03
N ALA A 227 -5.64 21.48 9.90
CA ALA A 227 -5.90 20.47 8.89
C ALA A 227 -5.30 19.12 9.30
N HIS A 228 -6.14 18.10 9.38
CA HIS A 228 -5.69 16.74 9.68
C HIS A 228 -4.82 16.20 8.55
N ARG A 229 -3.57 15.86 8.88
CA ARG A 229 -2.62 15.33 7.91
C ARG A 229 -1.97 14.06 8.42
N ILE A 230 -1.81 13.10 7.53
CA ILE A 230 -1.06 11.88 7.76
C ILE A 230 0.13 11.79 6.83
N MET A 231 1.17 11.11 7.27
CA MET A 231 2.35 10.76 6.48
C MET A 231 2.50 9.26 6.40
N ILE A 232 2.63 8.75 5.17
CA ILE A 232 3.01 7.36 4.86
C ILE A 232 4.35 7.42 4.11
N GLY A 233 5.40 6.90 4.74
CA GLY A 233 6.76 7.01 4.22
C GLY A 233 7.18 8.48 4.21
N HIS A 234 7.39 9.09 3.05
CA HIS A 234 7.59 10.54 2.92
C HIS A 234 6.40 11.27 2.30
N SER A 235 5.33 10.55 1.97
CA SER A 235 4.14 11.14 1.31
C SER A 235 3.16 11.66 2.34
N VAL A 236 2.78 12.93 2.21
CA VAL A 236 1.78 13.58 3.07
C VAL A 236 0.43 13.63 2.37
N PHE A 237 -0.62 13.33 3.12
CA PHE A 237 -2.01 13.37 2.69
C PHE A 237 -2.84 14.22 3.64
N THR A 238 -3.79 14.98 3.09
CA THR A 238 -4.73 15.82 3.84
C THR A 238 -6.08 15.12 3.94
N LEU A 239 -6.60 14.98 5.16
CA LEU A 239 -7.85 14.28 5.44
C LEU A 239 -8.97 15.27 5.80
N PRO A 240 -10.24 14.93 5.51
CA PRO A 240 -10.71 13.76 4.74
C PRO A 240 -10.52 13.90 3.22
N GLN A 241 -10.02 15.06 2.74
CA GLN A 241 -9.99 15.43 1.32
C GLN A 241 -9.35 14.37 0.40
N ASP A 242 -8.18 13.82 0.76
CA ASP A 242 -7.47 12.83 -0.06
C ASP A 242 -8.12 11.43 -0.07
N VAL A 243 -9.04 11.18 0.86
CA VAL A 243 -9.91 10.00 0.85
C VAL A 243 -11.11 10.26 -0.05
N GLU A 244 -11.76 11.42 0.11
CA GLU A 244 -12.97 11.80 -0.65
C GLU A 244 -12.69 11.99 -2.15
N ASN A 245 -11.54 12.56 -2.50
CA ASN A 245 -11.10 12.69 -3.90
C ASN A 245 -10.54 11.37 -4.45
N GLY A 246 -10.44 10.34 -3.60
CA GLY A 246 -9.99 8.98 -3.89
C GLY A 246 -8.49 8.81 -4.12
N ARG A 247 -7.64 9.82 -3.85
CA ARG A 247 -6.18 9.69 -3.92
C ARG A 247 -5.63 8.58 -3.01
N LEU A 248 -6.35 8.27 -1.93
CA LEU A 248 -6.07 7.15 -1.03
C LEU A 248 -6.92 5.90 -1.31
N GLY A 249 -7.78 5.90 -2.34
CA GLY A 249 -8.70 4.79 -2.63
C GLY A 249 -8.04 3.46 -2.98
N TRP A 250 -6.76 3.48 -3.37
CA TRP A 250 -5.95 2.27 -3.60
C TRP A 250 -5.69 1.48 -2.30
N LEU A 251 -5.72 2.13 -1.14
CA LEU A 251 -5.58 1.47 0.16
C LEU A 251 -6.72 0.49 0.46
N ALA A 252 -7.88 0.62 -0.18
CA ALA A 252 -8.95 -0.36 -0.05
C ALA A 252 -8.53 -1.78 -0.49
N GLY A 253 -7.53 -1.90 -1.38
CA GLY A 253 -6.93 -3.19 -1.74
C GLY A 253 -6.19 -3.89 -0.60
N PHE A 254 -5.85 -3.13 0.45
CA PHE A 254 -5.21 -3.60 1.67
C PHE A 254 -6.21 -3.96 2.77
N SER A 255 -7.52 -3.84 2.55
CA SER A 255 -8.53 -4.29 3.53
C SER A 255 -8.48 -5.82 3.68
N SER A 256 -7.54 -6.25 4.53
CA SER A 256 -7.11 -7.61 4.76
C SER A 256 -6.71 -7.78 6.23
N GLY A 257 -6.97 -8.93 6.84
CA GLY A 257 -6.63 -9.31 8.21
C GLY A 257 -5.18 -9.71 8.35
N LEU A 258 -4.49 -9.66 7.23
CA LEU A 258 -3.05 -9.78 7.12
C LEU A 258 -2.42 -8.41 6.86
N THR A 259 -3.19 -7.33 6.85
CA THR A 259 -2.70 -5.94 6.86
C THR A 259 -2.82 -5.37 8.26
N GLU A 260 -1.81 -4.63 8.69
CA GLU A 260 -1.81 -3.80 9.89
C GLU A 260 -1.53 -2.36 9.48
N VAL A 261 -2.39 -1.43 9.88
CA VAL A 261 -2.02 -0.01 9.91
C VAL A 261 -1.40 0.26 11.28
N VAL A 262 -0.19 0.80 11.31
CA VAL A 262 0.62 1.00 12.52
C VAL A 262 0.81 2.48 12.76
N TYR A 263 0.28 2.99 13.87
CA TYR A 263 0.47 4.37 14.29
C TYR A 263 1.85 4.57 14.95
N LEU A 264 2.61 5.56 14.47
CA LEU A 264 3.95 5.92 14.94
C LEU A 264 3.99 7.22 15.74
N GLY A 265 2.83 7.75 16.14
CA GLY A 265 2.74 8.99 16.88
C GLY A 265 2.68 10.25 16.01
N THR A 266 2.77 11.40 16.67
CA THR A 266 2.81 12.71 16.02
C THR A 266 4.23 13.02 15.55
N ALA A 267 4.37 13.46 14.30
CA ALA A 267 5.59 13.99 13.72
C ALA A 267 5.71 15.50 14.00
N TRP A 268 6.91 15.95 14.33
CA TRP A 268 7.25 17.35 14.53
C TRP A 268 8.41 17.76 13.63
N ASN A 269 8.50 19.05 13.33
CA ASN A 269 9.50 19.62 12.43
C ASN A 269 9.99 20.98 12.94
N ASN A 270 11.31 21.18 12.99
CA ASN A 270 11.93 22.47 13.29
C ASN A 270 12.81 22.92 12.12
N ALA A 271 12.27 23.82 11.30
CA ALA A 271 12.95 24.32 10.11
C ALA A 271 14.17 25.19 10.44
N ALA A 272 14.19 25.90 11.57
CA ALA A 272 15.31 26.74 11.97
C ALA A 272 16.54 25.90 12.34
N GLU A 273 16.32 24.78 13.03
CA GLU A 273 17.36 23.83 13.43
C GLU A 273 17.63 22.75 12.36
N LYS A 274 16.88 22.74 11.27
CA LYS A 274 16.95 21.72 10.20
C LYS A 274 16.87 20.29 10.78
N THR A 275 15.93 20.09 11.68
CA THR A 275 15.69 18.80 12.32
C THR A 275 14.19 18.49 12.43
N ASN A 276 13.88 17.21 12.58
CA ASN A 276 12.53 16.69 12.76
C ASN A 276 12.59 15.42 13.61
N LYS A 277 11.42 14.85 13.95
CA LYS A 277 11.32 13.65 14.79
C LYS A 277 12.22 12.51 14.35
N ARG A 278 12.26 12.23 13.05
CA ARG A 278 13.08 11.14 12.48
C ARG A 278 14.57 11.45 12.55
N ILE A 279 14.98 12.68 12.18
CA ILE A 279 16.38 13.11 12.24
C ILE A 279 16.92 13.05 13.67
N ALA A 280 16.19 13.63 14.64
CA ALA A 280 16.60 13.61 16.03
C ALA A 280 16.78 12.18 16.56
N PHE A 281 15.84 11.29 16.23
CA PHE A 281 15.98 9.87 16.57
C PHE A 281 17.24 9.24 15.94
N PHE A 282 17.50 9.50 14.66
CA PHE A 282 18.68 8.94 13.98
C PHE A 282 19.98 9.41 14.64
N GLU A 283 20.08 10.68 15.03
CA GLU A 283 21.26 11.21 15.74
C GLU A 283 21.42 10.61 17.13
N GLU A 284 20.34 10.55 17.91
CA GLU A 284 20.35 10.00 19.27
C GLU A 284 20.73 8.51 19.32
N ASN A 285 20.49 7.77 18.24
CA ASN A 285 20.72 6.33 18.14
C ASN A 285 21.94 5.96 17.27
N GLY A 286 22.78 6.93 16.89
CA GLY A 286 24.05 6.69 16.19
C GLY A 286 23.91 6.34 14.70
N PHE A 287 22.81 6.73 14.07
CA PHE A 287 22.59 6.60 12.63
C PHE A 287 22.98 7.90 11.88
N ASP A 288 24.20 8.39 12.09
CA ASP A 288 24.67 9.70 11.60
C ASP A 288 24.48 9.88 10.09
N HIS A 289 24.85 8.87 9.29
CA HIS A 289 24.66 8.91 7.84
C HIS A 289 23.18 8.99 7.42
N ALA A 290 22.29 8.32 8.16
CA ALA A 290 20.86 8.38 7.89
C ALA A 290 20.30 9.76 8.27
N ALA A 291 20.75 10.33 9.40
CA ALA A 291 20.39 11.68 9.82
C ALA A 291 20.81 12.73 8.79
N ASP A 292 22.05 12.66 8.28
CA ASP A 292 22.58 13.58 7.28
C ASP A 292 21.84 13.50 5.94
N ASP A 293 21.64 12.29 5.41
CA ASP A 293 20.93 12.10 4.15
C ASP A 293 19.45 12.52 4.28
N TYR A 294 18.79 12.20 5.40
CA TYR A 294 17.42 12.62 5.65
C TYR A 294 17.32 14.14 5.85
N ARG A 295 18.29 14.77 6.50
CA ARG A 295 18.37 16.23 6.65
C ARG A 295 18.56 16.93 5.31
N ALA A 296 19.44 16.41 4.45
CA ALA A 296 19.62 16.95 3.10
C ALA A 296 18.35 16.82 2.24
N PHE A 297 17.60 15.72 2.42
CA PHE A 297 16.31 15.49 1.79
C PHE A 297 15.21 16.44 2.31
N SER A 298 15.06 16.60 3.63
CA SER A 298 14.01 17.44 4.24
C SER A 298 14.31 18.94 4.21
N PHE A 299 15.58 19.34 4.28
CA PHE A 299 16.02 20.73 4.35
C PHE A 299 17.10 21.04 3.31
N PRO A 300 16.76 20.95 2.01
CA PRO A 300 17.74 21.14 0.93
C PRO A 300 18.33 22.56 0.95
N THR A 301 19.66 22.66 1.07
CA THR A 301 20.40 23.92 1.23
C THR A 301 20.70 24.65 -0.09
N GLY A 302 20.32 24.08 -1.23
CA GLY A 302 20.58 24.64 -2.55
C GLY A 302 19.92 23.85 -3.67
N ILE A 303 20.42 24.05 -4.88
CA ILE A 303 20.12 23.25 -6.07
C ILE A 303 21.44 22.79 -6.70
N THR A 304 21.46 21.59 -7.27
CA THR A 304 22.63 21.05 -7.98
C THR A 304 22.80 21.75 -9.35
N THR A 305 23.98 21.66 -9.97
CA THR A 305 24.18 22.16 -11.34
C THR A 305 23.23 21.52 -12.35
N GLY A 306 22.87 20.24 -12.14
CA GLY A 306 21.84 19.55 -12.92
C GLY A 306 20.46 20.20 -12.74
N GLN A 307 20.07 20.44 -11.48
CA GLN A 307 18.81 21.10 -11.14
C GLN A 307 18.74 22.55 -11.64
N GLU A 308 19.85 23.31 -11.64
CA GLU A 308 19.90 24.66 -12.22
C GLU A 308 19.55 24.67 -13.71
N LYS A 309 20.03 23.67 -14.46
CA LYS A 309 19.70 23.52 -15.88
C LYS A 309 18.21 23.23 -16.06
N LEU A 310 17.66 22.29 -15.29
CA LEU A 310 16.23 21.95 -15.32
C LEU A 310 15.37 23.15 -14.90
N LEU A 311 15.80 23.93 -13.90
CA LEU A 311 15.10 25.11 -13.42
C LEU A 311 15.00 26.18 -14.51
N LYS A 312 16.10 26.45 -15.22
CA LYS A 312 16.09 27.39 -16.35
C LYS A 312 15.13 26.95 -17.45
N GLN A 313 15.07 25.65 -17.76
CA GLN A 313 14.13 25.09 -18.74
C GLN A 313 12.68 25.23 -18.25
N ALA A 314 12.42 24.91 -16.98
CA ALA A 314 11.11 25.03 -16.36
C ALA A 314 10.60 26.48 -16.34
N MET A 315 11.43 27.44 -15.94
CA MET A 315 11.09 28.87 -15.92
C MET A 315 10.78 29.41 -17.32
N ALA A 316 11.50 28.95 -18.35
CA ALA A 316 11.24 29.34 -19.73
C ALA A 316 9.89 28.77 -20.25
N ALA A 317 9.54 27.55 -19.83
CA ALA A 317 8.30 26.89 -20.24
C ALA A 317 7.07 27.37 -19.48
N ARG A 318 7.22 27.72 -18.20
CA ARG A 318 6.15 28.15 -17.29
C ARG A 318 6.56 29.39 -16.50
N PRO A 319 6.70 30.56 -17.17
CA PRO A 319 7.04 31.82 -16.50
C PRO A 319 5.94 32.30 -15.54
N ASP A 320 4.74 31.71 -15.63
CA ASP A 320 3.59 31.96 -14.75
C ASP A 320 3.71 31.28 -13.38
N VAL A 321 4.59 30.29 -13.23
CA VAL A 321 4.75 29.53 -11.98
C VAL A 321 5.88 30.16 -11.13
N PRO A 322 5.67 30.41 -9.83
CA PRO A 322 6.70 30.95 -8.96
C PRO A 322 7.97 30.10 -8.93
N GLU A 323 9.14 30.75 -8.92
CA GLU A 323 10.45 30.08 -8.95
C GLU A 323 10.61 29.05 -7.82
N GLU A 324 10.14 29.35 -6.60
CA GLU A 324 10.21 28.43 -5.47
C GLU A 324 9.41 27.15 -5.69
N GLN A 325 8.26 27.23 -6.36
CA GLN A 325 7.47 26.06 -6.71
C GLN A 325 8.16 25.24 -7.80
N LEU A 326 8.81 25.89 -8.77
CA LEU A 326 9.63 25.22 -9.78
C LEU A 326 10.87 24.55 -9.17
N LYS A 327 11.53 25.17 -8.19
CA LYS A 327 12.66 24.59 -7.44
C LYS A 327 12.27 23.27 -6.77
N LEU A 328 11.10 23.23 -6.12
CA LEU A 328 10.58 22.00 -5.51
C LEU A 328 10.37 20.89 -6.56
N HIS A 329 9.81 21.25 -7.72
CA HIS A 329 9.59 20.31 -8.83
C HIS A 329 10.91 19.76 -9.38
N VAL A 330 11.90 20.61 -9.69
CA VAL A 330 13.16 20.16 -10.32
C VAL A 330 14.05 19.35 -9.39
N ARG A 331 13.97 19.58 -8.08
CA ARG A 331 14.64 18.73 -7.08
C ARG A 331 14.16 17.28 -7.15
N SER A 332 12.86 17.09 -7.31
CA SER A 332 12.27 15.75 -7.48
C SER A 332 12.52 15.19 -8.89
N ALA A 333 12.62 16.06 -9.90
CA ALA A 333 12.81 15.67 -11.28
C ALA A 333 14.14 14.95 -11.54
N GLU A 334 15.24 15.41 -10.92
CA GLU A 334 16.55 14.77 -11.08
C GLU A 334 16.52 13.32 -10.56
N ALA A 335 16.00 13.11 -9.35
CA ALA A 335 15.83 11.76 -8.78
C ALA A 335 14.88 10.91 -9.64
N GLN A 336 13.77 11.50 -10.11
CA GLN A 336 12.82 10.83 -10.99
C GLN A 336 13.44 10.37 -12.30
N GLN A 337 14.26 11.20 -12.96
CA GLN A 337 14.97 10.83 -14.19
C GLN A 337 15.94 9.68 -13.95
N ALA A 338 16.73 9.76 -12.87
CA ALA A 338 17.71 8.73 -12.55
C ALA A 338 17.05 7.39 -12.21
N ILE A 339 15.96 7.42 -11.43
CA ILE A 339 15.16 6.23 -11.08
C ILE A 339 14.50 5.64 -12.31
N SER A 340 13.85 6.46 -13.15
CA SER A 340 13.18 6.00 -14.36
C SER A 340 14.16 5.35 -15.32
N LYS A 341 15.33 5.96 -15.51
CA LYS A 341 16.41 5.39 -16.31
C LYS A 341 16.88 4.05 -15.75
N ALA A 342 17.08 3.95 -14.44
CA ALA A 342 17.49 2.70 -13.80
C ALA A 342 16.43 1.59 -13.95
N ILE A 343 15.14 1.91 -13.86
CA ILE A 343 14.04 0.95 -14.07
C ILE A 343 14.01 0.46 -15.51
N VAL A 344 14.11 1.36 -16.49
CA VAL A 344 14.01 1.04 -17.92
C VAL A 344 15.25 0.30 -18.42
N GLU A 345 16.44 0.74 -18.01
CA GLU A 345 17.72 0.23 -18.51
C GLU A 345 18.33 -0.88 -17.62
N ASN A 346 17.64 -1.31 -16.56
CA ASN A 346 18.17 -2.23 -15.53
C ASN A 346 19.46 -1.71 -14.85
N GLY A 347 19.51 -0.40 -14.60
CA GLY A 347 20.64 0.27 -13.94
C GLY A 347 20.54 0.27 -12.41
N ASN A 348 21.54 0.87 -11.76
CA ASN A 348 21.54 1.05 -10.31
C ASN A 348 20.93 2.41 -9.94
N ALA A 349 19.85 2.39 -9.14
CA ALA A 349 19.16 3.59 -8.65
C ALA A 349 19.55 4.00 -7.21
N ARG A 350 20.44 3.27 -6.53
CA ARG A 350 20.63 3.36 -5.07
C ARG A 350 20.94 4.78 -4.58
N ALA A 351 21.75 5.54 -5.32
CA ALA A 351 22.12 6.91 -4.97
C ALA A 351 20.96 7.92 -5.04
N PHE A 352 19.85 7.55 -5.65
CA PHE A 352 18.67 8.39 -5.86
C PHE A 352 17.43 7.86 -5.13
N LEU A 353 17.56 6.78 -4.37
CA LEU A 353 16.47 6.26 -3.57
C LEU A 353 16.17 7.23 -2.40
N PRO A 354 14.90 7.35 -1.99
CA PRO A 354 14.53 8.07 -0.77
C PRO A 354 15.30 7.57 0.46
N PRO A 355 15.67 8.44 1.42
CA PRO A 355 16.52 8.07 2.55
C PRO A 355 16.01 6.86 3.35
N LEU A 356 14.69 6.73 3.55
CA LEU A 356 14.13 5.59 4.29
C LEU A 356 14.30 4.24 3.57
N LEU A 357 14.44 4.24 2.24
CA LEU A 357 14.75 3.02 1.48
C LEU A 357 16.25 2.70 1.45
N VAL A 358 17.11 3.73 1.54
CA VAL A 358 18.57 3.58 1.60
C VAL A 358 19.00 3.07 2.97
N HIS A 359 18.45 3.66 4.04
CA HIS A 359 18.83 3.44 5.43
C HIS A 359 17.77 2.63 6.18
N ARG A 360 17.46 1.43 5.66
CA ARG A 360 16.40 0.58 6.23
C ARG A 360 16.63 0.20 7.69
N GLU A 361 17.87 0.02 8.10
CA GLU A 361 18.20 -0.32 9.49
C GLU A 361 17.81 0.82 10.45
N ALA A 362 18.14 2.06 10.10
CA ALA A 362 17.75 3.24 10.86
C ALA A 362 16.22 3.41 10.88
N TRP A 363 15.56 3.21 9.73
CA TRP A 363 14.11 3.29 9.63
C TRP A 363 13.40 2.22 10.46
N ASN A 364 13.86 0.97 10.42
CA ASN A 364 13.30 -0.12 11.22
C ASN A 364 13.49 0.14 12.72
N ALA A 365 14.65 0.67 13.12
CA ALA A 365 14.89 1.06 14.52
C ALA A 365 13.95 2.19 14.96
N TYR A 366 13.69 3.16 14.08
CA TYR A 366 12.72 4.24 14.35
C TYR A 366 11.30 3.71 14.52
N ILE A 367 10.86 2.81 13.63
CA ILE A 367 9.56 2.15 13.74
C ILE A 367 9.46 1.42 15.08
N GLU A 368 10.43 0.58 15.40
CA GLU A 368 10.42 -0.21 16.64
C GLU A 368 10.36 0.68 17.89
N ASN A 369 11.16 1.74 17.93
CA ASN A 369 11.15 2.70 19.02
C ASN A 369 9.82 3.45 19.12
N SER A 370 9.29 3.92 17.99
CA SER A 370 8.03 4.68 17.96
C SER A 370 6.85 3.80 18.37
N THR A 371 6.75 2.58 17.83
CA THR A 371 5.69 1.63 18.22
C THR A 371 5.75 1.31 19.71
N LYS A 372 6.94 1.16 20.30
CA LYS A 372 7.11 0.96 21.76
C LYS A 372 6.72 2.19 22.57
N ALA A 373 7.09 3.39 22.11
CA ALA A 373 6.80 4.65 22.79
C ALA A 373 5.29 4.98 22.80
N GLU A 374 4.57 4.58 21.75
CA GLU A 374 3.13 4.80 21.62
C GLU A 374 2.29 3.68 22.25
N VAL A 375 2.88 2.68 22.92
CA VAL A 375 2.08 1.65 23.61
C VAL A 375 1.21 2.31 24.68
N GLY A 376 -0.11 2.22 24.52
CA GLY A 376 -1.09 2.78 25.45
C GLY A 376 -1.47 4.25 25.18
N THR A 377 -0.92 4.88 24.14
CA THR A 377 -1.48 6.11 23.58
C THR A 377 -2.54 5.74 22.56
N ASN A 378 -3.68 6.44 22.57
CA ASN A 378 -4.68 6.25 21.53
C ASN A 378 -4.33 7.17 20.34
N PRO A 379 -4.41 6.67 19.10
CA PRO A 379 -4.36 7.54 17.95
C PRO A 379 -5.51 8.57 17.99
N PRO A 380 -5.37 9.72 17.33
CA PRO A 380 -6.43 10.72 17.29
C PRO A 380 -7.75 10.15 16.76
N ASP A 381 -8.87 10.49 17.40
CA ASP A 381 -10.19 9.94 17.05
C ASP A 381 -10.56 10.15 15.56
N TRP A 382 -10.17 11.30 14.99
CA TRP A 382 -10.42 11.63 13.59
C TRP A 382 -9.72 10.68 12.62
N LEU A 383 -8.59 10.05 13.00
CA LEU A 383 -7.86 9.12 12.15
C LEU A 383 -8.73 7.90 11.80
N MET A 384 -9.62 7.51 12.71
CA MET A 384 -10.58 6.44 12.48
C MET A 384 -11.64 6.86 11.47
N SER A 385 -12.35 7.95 11.76
CA SER A 385 -13.53 8.36 11.00
C SER A 385 -13.21 8.95 9.63
N GLU A 386 -12.08 9.65 9.50
CA GLU A 386 -11.72 10.37 8.26
C GLU A 386 -10.85 9.53 7.32
N PHE A 387 -10.17 8.50 7.83
CA PHE A 387 -9.19 7.73 7.05
C PHE A 387 -9.50 6.22 7.02
N LEU A 388 -9.55 5.54 8.16
CA LEU A 388 -9.65 4.08 8.16
C LEU A 388 -11.05 3.55 7.80
N GLU A 389 -12.10 4.06 8.42
CA GLU A 389 -13.47 3.59 8.16
C GLU A 389 -13.91 3.81 6.70
N PRO A 390 -13.68 4.99 6.07
CA PRO A 390 -14.07 5.22 4.68
C PRO A 390 -13.36 4.31 3.68
N LEU A 391 -12.16 3.82 4.01
CA LEU A 391 -11.37 2.91 3.17
C LEU A 391 -11.73 1.43 3.38
N GLY A 392 -12.70 1.14 4.25
CA GLY A 392 -13.19 -0.21 4.51
C GLY A 392 -12.29 -1.05 5.41
N PHE A 393 -11.43 -0.42 6.21
CA PHE A 393 -10.80 -1.10 7.35
C PHE A 393 -11.88 -1.36 8.40
N ASN A 394 -11.95 -2.59 8.94
CA ASN A 394 -13.14 -3.09 9.63
C ASN A 394 -13.31 -2.54 11.06
N GLN A 395 -14.57 -2.31 11.48
CA GLN A 395 -14.96 -1.83 12.81
C GLN A 395 -14.72 -2.81 13.98
N ALA A 396 -14.38 -4.08 13.73
CA ALA A 396 -13.97 -5.01 14.78
C ALA A 396 -12.67 -4.54 15.50
N VAL A 397 -11.95 -3.62 14.87
CA VAL A 397 -10.77 -2.91 15.36
C VAL A 397 -11.15 -1.57 16.04
N VAL A 398 -12.39 -1.09 15.86
CA VAL A 398 -12.85 0.26 16.28
C VAL A 398 -13.61 0.25 17.61
N ARG A 399 -14.12 -0.89 18.09
CA ARG A 399 -14.99 -0.93 19.29
C ARG A 399 -14.24 -1.25 20.59
N GLY A 400 -13.39 -0.31 21.00
CA GLY A 400 -12.95 -0.13 22.40
C GLY A 400 -13.65 1.02 23.13
N LEU A 401 -14.54 1.76 22.44
CA LEU A 401 -15.25 2.91 23.00
C LEU A 401 -16.76 2.69 22.99
N ARG A 402 -17.25 1.93 23.98
CA ARG A 402 -18.50 2.24 24.66
C ARG A 402 -18.26 2.01 26.14
N GLU A 403 -18.21 3.12 26.87
CA GLU A 403 -18.32 3.15 28.32
C GLU A 403 -19.55 2.36 28.76
N ASP A 404 -19.39 1.68 29.89
CA ASP A 404 -20.49 1.22 30.72
C ASP A 404 -21.54 2.34 30.88
N ALA A 405 -22.78 2.02 30.52
CA ALA A 405 -23.98 2.65 31.06
C ALA A 405 -25.03 1.58 31.37
#